data_AF-A0A6L5ZD00-F1
#
_entry.id   AF-A0A6L5ZD00-F1
#
_cell.length_a   1.000
_cell.length_b   1.000
_cell.length_c   1.000
_cell.angle_alpha   90.00
_cell.angle_beta   90.00
_cell.angle_gamma   90.00
#
_symmetry.space_group_name_H-M   'P 1'
#
loop_
_entity.id
_entity.type
_entity.pdbx_description
1 polymer ?
#
loop_
_entity_poly.entity_id
_entity_poly.type
_entity_poly.pdbx_seq_one_letter_code
_entity_poly.pdbx_strand_id
1 'polypeptide(L)'
;MWTNTHRIGVSILIHGLVEFPLAGVLLPRVVCHSPAPYRHEMTSADSEPSFPLEPAPKIVLLVAHGSRNPLAAVEHAQLCEKVQAQSNAAQPQPSAGLEPQLIQVRPAYLELAEPSIEDAIATAVSQGALRIRLLPHFLNSGNHVTRDLPEAVAEAELKHPGVSIELVEHLGADAGLVALLTTRVLAD
;
A
#
# COMPACT_ATOMS: atom_id res chain seq x y z
N MET A 1 -51.21 -19.41 -31.93
CA MET A 1 -51.73 -18.54 -33.02
C MET A 1 -51.16 -17.15 -32.74
N TRP A 2 -50.31 -16.49 -33.53
CA TRP A 2 -49.96 -16.49 -34.96
C TRP A 2 -48.61 -15.72 -35.05
N THR A 3 -47.49 -16.33 -35.51
CA THR A 3 -46.74 -16.08 -36.78
C THR A 3 -46.08 -14.68 -36.94
N ASN A 4 -44.75 -14.53 -36.98
CA ASN A 4 -43.80 -14.68 -38.13
C ASN A 4 -43.35 -13.27 -38.61
N THR A 5 -42.11 -12.80 -38.39
CA THR A 5 -40.87 -12.90 -39.22
C THR A 5 -40.66 -11.77 -40.24
N HIS A 6 -39.39 -11.32 -40.32
CA HIS A 6 -38.61 -10.66 -41.41
C HIS A 6 -37.96 -9.34 -40.92
N ARG A 7 -36.64 -9.27 -40.65
CA ARG A 7 -35.47 -9.25 -41.55
C ARG A 7 -35.59 -8.31 -42.74
N ILE A 8 -34.84 -7.19 -42.69
CA ILE A 8 -34.14 -6.62 -43.84
C ILE A 8 -32.78 -6.12 -43.34
N GLY A 9 -31.71 -6.62 -43.95
CA GLY A 9 -30.36 -6.12 -43.78
C GLY A 9 -30.01 -5.13 -44.90
N VAL A 10 -28.99 -4.30 -44.65
CA VAL A 10 -28.20 -3.69 -45.72
C VAL A 10 -26.73 -3.87 -45.37
N SER A 11 -26.06 -4.56 -46.28
CA SER A 11 -24.62 -4.76 -46.35
C SER A 11 -24.00 -3.54 -47.04
N ILE A 12 -22.94 -2.97 -46.47
CA ILE A 12 -22.00 -2.15 -47.23
C ILE A 12 -20.60 -2.70 -46.95
N LEU A 13 -20.08 -3.37 -47.98
CA LEU A 13 -18.68 -3.70 -48.19
C LEU A 13 -17.87 -2.40 -48.30
N ILE A 14 -16.78 -2.27 -47.55
CA ILE A 14 -15.63 -1.46 -47.98
C ILE A 14 -14.38 -2.32 -47.80
N HIS A 15 -13.78 -2.68 -48.95
CA HIS A 15 -12.47 -3.28 -49.08
C HIS A 15 -11.37 -2.30 -48.63
N GLY A 16 -10.34 -2.82 -47.97
CA GLY A 16 -9.14 -2.05 -47.67
C GLY A 16 -8.15 -2.81 -46.79
N LEU A 17 -7.60 -3.91 -47.32
CA LEU A 17 -6.40 -4.54 -46.79
C LEU A 17 -5.25 -3.53 -46.86
N VAL A 18 -4.72 -3.14 -45.70
CA VAL A 18 -3.38 -2.58 -45.57
C VAL A 18 -2.66 -3.44 -44.56
N GLU A 19 -1.82 -4.34 -45.08
CA GLU A 19 -0.83 -5.08 -44.30
C GLU A 19 0.15 -4.09 -43.70
N PHE A 20 0.29 -4.09 -42.37
CA PHE A 20 1.36 -3.39 -41.67
C PHE A 20 2.44 -4.40 -41.27
N PRO A 21 3.72 -4.12 -41.55
CA PRO A 21 4.80 -5.05 -41.29
C PRO A 21 5.06 -5.18 -39.78
N LEU A 22 5.25 -6.43 -39.33
CA LEU A 22 5.79 -6.78 -38.02
C LEU A 22 7.19 -6.17 -37.85
N ALA A 23 7.27 -5.03 -37.18
CA ALA A 23 8.52 -4.38 -36.79
C ALA A 23 8.74 -4.51 -35.28
N GLY A 24 9.58 -5.49 -34.91
CA GLY A 24 10.58 -5.38 -33.84
C GLY A 24 10.13 -5.02 -32.44
N VAL A 25 9.56 -5.97 -31.70
CA VAL A 25 9.65 -5.96 -30.23
C VAL A 25 11.05 -6.46 -29.86
N LEU A 26 11.93 -5.55 -29.42
CA LEU A 26 13.21 -5.90 -28.81
C LEU A 26 12.90 -6.59 -27.46
N LEU A 27 12.90 -7.92 -27.45
CA LEU A 27 13.00 -8.67 -26.20
C LEU A 27 14.36 -8.36 -25.56
N PRO A 28 14.45 -8.18 -24.23
CA PRO A 28 15.73 -8.04 -23.57
C PRO A 28 16.56 -9.30 -23.83
N ARG A 29 17.65 -9.17 -24.60
CA ARG A 29 18.67 -10.22 -24.73
C ARG A 29 19.37 -10.31 -23.38
N VAL A 30 19.09 -11.36 -22.63
CA VAL A 30 19.97 -11.81 -21.55
C VAL A 30 21.29 -12.21 -22.22
N VAL A 31 22.32 -11.37 -22.05
CA VAL A 31 23.69 -11.73 -22.43
C VAL A 31 24.21 -12.62 -21.31
N CYS A 32 24.09 -13.93 -21.48
CA CYS A 32 24.79 -14.89 -20.63
C CYS A 32 26.28 -14.75 -20.91
N HIS A 33 27.02 -14.07 -20.03
CA HIS A 33 28.47 -14.17 -20.05
C HIS A 33 28.84 -15.60 -19.64
N SER A 34 29.69 -16.27 -20.43
CA SER A 34 30.31 -17.52 -19.99
C SER A 34 31.02 -17.27 -18.66
N PRO A 35 30.90 -18.17 -17.67
CA PRO A 35 31.69 -18.04 -16.45
C PRO A 35 33.18 -18.01 -16.80
N ALA A 36 33.90 -17.07 -16.18
CA ALA A 36 35.33 -16.91 -16.35
C ALA A 36 36.07 -18.23 -15.97
N PRO A 37 37.13 -18.62 -16.69
CA PRO A 37 37.73 -19.94 -16.54
C PRO A 37 38.79 -19.94 -15.44
N TYR A 38 38.40 -20.05 -14.18
CA TYR A 38 39.30 -20.45 -13.08
C TYR A 38 38.48 -20.68 -11.79
N ARG A 39 38.54 -21.75 -10.99
CA ARG A 39 39.05 -23.13 -11.04
C ARG A 39 38.51 -23.80 -9.75
N HIS A 40 37.93 -24.98 -9.90
CA HIS A 40 37.79 -26.12 -8.96
C HIS A 40 37.16 -25.98 -7.55
N GLU A 41 36.15 -26.84 -7.39
CA GLU A 41 35.83 -27.75 -6.26
C GLU A 41 35.01 -27.26 -5.04
N MET A 42 33.71 -27.58 -5.14
CA MET A 42 32.77 -28.07 -4.11
C MET A 42 33.28 -28.18 -2.67
N THR A 43 32.66 -27.42 -1.75
CA THR A 43 32.12 -27.97 -0.49
C THR A 43 30.87 -27.21 -0.02
N SER A 44 29.82 -27.97 0.27
CA SER A 44 28.75 -27.72 1.24
C SER A 44 27.90 -26.44 1.16
N ALA A 45 26.65 -26.64 0.74
CA ALA A 45 25.45 -26.13 1.41
C ALA A 45 25.38 -24.62 1.70
N ASP A 46 25.40 -23.80 0.66
CA ASP A 46 24.81 -22.48 0.72
C ASP A 46 23.44 -22.56 0.04
N SER A 47 22.43 -22.90 0.84
CA SER A 47 21.05 -22.55 0.52
C SER A 47 21.02 -21.03 0.32
N GLU A 48 20.96 -20.60 -0.93
CA GLU A 48 20.57 -19.25 -1.33
C GLU A 48 19.46 -18.79 -0.39
N PRO A 49 19.60 -17.65 0.31
CA PRO A 49 18.52 -17.17 1.17
C PRO A 49 17.30 -16.97 0.27
N SER A 50 16.32 -17.85 0.43
CA SER A 50 15.03 -17.76 -0.21
C SER A 50 14.36 -16.50 0.33
N PHE A 51 14.49 -15.39 -0.39
CA PHE A 51 13.67 -14.22 -0.16
C PHE A 51 12.20 -14.66 -0.28
N PRO A 52 11.30 -14.24 0.62
CA PRO A 52 9.90 -14.62 0.52
C PRO A 52 9.39 -14.28 -0.88
N LEU A 53 8.85 -15.30 -1.56
CA LEU A 53 8.20 -15.17 -2.87
C LEU A 53 6.90 -14.33 -2.78
N GLU A 54 6.49 -13.96 -1.58
CA GLU A 54 5.29 -13.17 -1.30
C GLU A 54 5.64 -11.68 -1.14
N PRO A 55 4.81 -10.77 -1.67
CA PRO A 55 5.04 -9.34 -1.49
C PRO A 55 4.99 -8.98 0.00
N ALA A 56 6.07 -8.39 0.50
CA ALA A 56 6.13 -7.88 1.87
C ALA A 56 4.91 -6.99 2.19
N PRO A 57 4.36 -7.06 3.41
CA PRO A 57 3.14 -6.32 3.74
C PRO A 57 3.37 -4.82 3.64
N LYS A 58 2.34 -4.11 3.19
CA LYS A 58 2.30 -2.65 3.21
C LYS A 58 2.02 -2.19 4.65
N ILE A 59 2.98 -1.51 5.28
CA ILE A 59 2.84 -1.00 6.65
C ILE A 59 2.29 0.43 6.63
N VAL A 60 1.21 0.64 7.38
CA VAL A 60 0.61 1.94 7.65
C VAL A 60 0.59 2.16 9.17
N LEU A 61 1.21 3.24 9.63
CA LEU A 61 1.09 3.71 11.00
C LEU A 61 -0.03 4.75 11.03
N LEU A 62 -1.15 4.42 11.68
CA LEU A 62 -2.22 5.38 11.94
C LEU A 62 -1.83 6.18 13.18
N VAL A 63 -1.48 7.44 12.98
CA VAL A 63 -0.88 8.28 14.01
C VAL A 63 -1.96 9.12 14.68
N ALA A 64 -2.27 8.83 15.94
CA ALA A 64 -3.11 9.69 16.77
C ALA A 64 -2.24 10.60 17.65
N HIS A 65 -2.86 11.63 18.22
CA HIS A 65 -2.21 12.46 19.22
C HIS A 65 -1.77 11.64 20.44
N GLY A 66 -2.68 10.77 20.92
CA GLY A 66 -2.53 9.99 22.14
C GLY A 66 -3.26 10.62 23.32
N SER A 67 -3.47 9.84 24.38
CA SER A 67 -4.30 10.25 25.51
C SER A 67 -3.90 9.53 26.78
N ARG A 68 -4.00 10.22 27.91
CA ARG A 68 -3.84 9.62 29.23
C ARG A 68 -5.01 8.70 29.61
N ASN A 69 -6.13 8.78 28.88
CA ASN A 69 -7.23 7.84 29.07
C ASN A 69 -6.89 6.51 28.38
N PRO A 70 -6.72 5.40 29.11
CA PRO A 70 -6.35 4.11 28.52
C PRO A 70 -7.41 3.57 27.56
N LEU A 71 -8.70 3.95 27.72
CA LEU A 71 -9.75 3.55 26.79
C LEU A 71 -9.54 4.13 25.39
N ALA A 72 -8.97 5.32 25.27
CA ALA A 72 -8.72 5.94 23.97
C ALA A 72 -7.71 5.14 23.13
N ALA A 73 -6.70 4.54 23.77
CA ALA A 73 -5.75 3.66 23.10
C ALA A 73 -6.43 2.36 22.60
N VAL A 74 -7.36 1.80 23.39
CA VAL A 74 -8.15 0.62 23.00
C VAL A 74 -9.05 0.94 21.81
N GLU A 75 -9.77 2.06 21.85
CA GLU A 75 -10.63 2.51 20.75
C GLU A 75 -9.83 2.77 19.47
N HIS A 76 -8.64 3.36 19.59
CA HIS A 76 -7.77 3.62 18.45
C HIS A 76 -7.19 2.33 17.86
N ALA A 77 -6.81 1.35 18.69
CA ALA A 77 -6.39 0.04 18.21
C ALA A 77 -7.53 -0.68 17.47
N GLN A 78 -8.76 -0.64 18.00
CA GLN A 78 -9.94 -1.18 17.31
C GLN A 78 -10.23 -0.48 15.97
N LEU A 79 -9.99 0.83 15.89
CA LEU A 79 -10.09 1.55 14.63
C LEU A 79 -9.04 1.03 13.62
N CYS A 80 -7.79 0.86 14.03
CA CYS A 80 -6.74 0.29 13.18
C CYS A 80 -7.13 -1.09 12.64
N GLU A 81 -7.64 -1.98 13.49
CA GLU A 81 -8.10 -3.32 13.10
C GLU A 81 -9.22 -3.27 12.05
N LYS A 82 -10.22 -2.40 12.26
CA LYS A 82 -11.35 -2.23 11.33
C LYS A 82 -10.87 -1.68 9.98
N VAL A 83 -10.02 -0.66 9.99
CA VAL A 83 -9.46 -0.06 8.77
C VAL A 83 -8.59 -1.09 8.03
N GLN A 84 -7.80 -1.88 8.74
CA GLN A 84 -7.01 -2.96 8.15
C GLN A 84 -7.90 -3.99 7.44
N ALA A 85 -8.90 -4.51 8.14
CA ALA A 85 -9.81 -5.51 7.61
C ALA A 85 -10.56 -5.00 6.36
N GLN A 86 -11.10 -3.77 6.43
CA GLN A 86 -11.78 -3.14 5.30
C GLN A 86 -10.83 -2.86 4.13
N SER A 87 -9.61 -2.39 4.39
CA SER A 87 -8.63 -2.11 3.34
C SER A 87 -8.25 -3.37 2.58
N ASN A 88 -7.94 -4.46 3.30
CA ASN A 88 -7.60 -5.75 2.69
C ASN A 88 -8.78 -6.36 1.92
N ALA A 89 -10.01 -6.25 2.44
CA ALA A 89 -11.21 -6.72 1.75
C ALA A 89 -11.55 -5.91 0.50
N ALA A 90 -11.20 -4.63 0.47
CA ALA A 90 -11.44 -3.72 -0.65
C ALA A 90 -10.33 -3.74 -1.71
N GLN A 91 -9.22 -4.45 -1.48
CA GLN A 91 -8.16 -4.52 -2.49
C GLN A 91 -8.69 -5.22 -3.76
N PRO A 92 -8.35 -4.68 -4.95
CA PRO A 92 -8.65 -5.35 -6.19
C PRO A 92 -8.07 -6.76 -6.20
N GLN A 93 -8.79 -7.70 -6.78
CA GLN A 93 -8.28 -9.06 -6.96
C GLN A 93 -6.99 -9.00 -7.80
N PRO A 94 -5.89 -9.59 -7.32
CA PRO A 94 -4.64 -9.61 -8.06
C PRO A 94 -4.83 -10.27 -9.42
N SER A 95 -4.20 -9.71 -10.45
CA SER A 95 -4.17 -10.29 -11.78
C SER A 95 -3.44 -11.64 -11.74
N ALA A 96 -4.16 -12.72 -12.05
CA ALA A 96 -3.72 -14.09 -12.29
C ALA A 96 -2.53 -14.60 -11.45
N GLY A 97 -2.85 -15.24 -10.31
CA GLY A 97 -1.95 -16.18 -9.61
C GLY A 97 -0.99 -15.59 -8.59
N LEU A 98 -1.05 -14.29 -8.31
CA LEU A 98 -0.36 -13.68 -7.18
C LEU A 98 -1.31 -13.52 -6.00
N GLU A 99 -0.80 -13.69 -4.78
CA GLU A 99 -1.52 -13.32 -3.56
C GLU A 99 -1.58 -11.78 -3.44
N PRO A 100 -2.68 -11.22 -2.90
CA PRO A 100 -2.76 -9.78 -2.66
C PRO A 100 -1.73 -9.35 -1.62
N GLN A 101 -1.08 -8.22 -1.86
CA GLN A 101 -0.17 -7.63 -0.87
C GLN A 101 -0.97 -7.19 0.37
N LEU A 102 -0.75 -7.88 1.49
CA LEU A 102 -1.40 -7.59 2.76
C LEU A 102 -1.08 -6.17 3.25
N ILE A 103 -2.10 -5.45 3.70
CA ILE A 103 -1.96 -4.16 4.40
C ILE A 103 -2.01 -4.43 5.90
N GLN A 104 -1.06 -3.85 6.64
CA GLN A 104 -1.06 -3.82 8.09
C GLN A 104 -1.21 -2.40 8.59
N VAL A 105 -2.25 -2.14 9.38
CA VAL A 105 -2.52 -0.83 9.98
C VAL A 105 -2.26 -0.93 11.47
N ARG A 106 -1.31 -0.13 11.98
CA ARG A 106 -0.85 -0.19 13.37
C ARG A 106 -1.05 1.16 14.04
N PRO A 107 -1.38 1.19 15.34
CA PRO A 107 -1.44 2.43 16.09
C PRO A 107 -0.02 2.98 16.30
N ALA A 108 0.10 4.30 16.25
CA ALA A 108 1.25 5.06 16.73
C ALA A 108 0.75 6.36 17.36
N TYR A 109 1.50 6.90 18.32
CA TYR A 109 1.09 8.08 19.06
C TYR A 109 2.17 9.14 19.08
N LEU A 110 1.75 10.40 18.90
CA LEU A 110 2.64 11.55 18.98
C LEU A 110 3.14 11.77 20.40
N GLU A 111 2.24 11.64 21.38
CA GLU A 111 2.56 11.77 22.81
C GLU A 111 1.57 10.99 23.69
N LEU A 112 1.83 10.92 24.99
CA LEU A 112 0.91 10.44 26.04
C LEU A 112 0.47 8.96 26.00
N ALA A 113 0.76 8.23 24.92
CA ALA A 113 0.41 6.84 24.75
C ALA A 113 1.49 6.09 23.96
N GLU A 114 1.45 4.76 24.03
CA GLU A 114 2.41 3.87 23.38
C GLU A 114 1.71 2.97 22.36
N PRO A 115 2.38 2.60 21.25
CA PRO A 115 3.77 2.92 20.93
C PRO A 115 3.96 4.35 20.39
N SER A 116 5.08 4.98 20.74
CA SER A 116 5.54 6.22 20.10
C SER A 116 5.70 6.05 18.58
N ILE A 117 5.71 7.14 17.82
CA ILE A 117 5.97 7.10 16.37
C ILE A 117 7.34 6.45 16.09
N GLU A 118 8.37 6.83 16.84
CA GLU A 118 9.71 6.28 16.70
C GLU A 118 9.73 4.76 16.95
N ASP A 119 9.14 4.31 18.06
CA ASP A 119 9.11 2.88 18.41
C ASP A 119 8.30 2.06 17.42
N ALA A 120 7.20 2.61 16.91
CA ALA A 120 6.38 1.97 15.89
C ALA A 120 7.15 1.81 14.57
N ILE A 121 7.92 2.83 14.16
CA ILE A 121 8.80 2.76 12.99
C ILE A 121 9.91 1.73 13.23
N ALA A 122 10.65 1.82 14.32
CA ALA A 122 11.74 0.90 14.64
C ALA A 122 11.25 -0.56 14.69
N THR A 123 10.08 -0.80 15.26
CA THR A 123 9.43 -2.11 15.27
C THR A 123 9.11 -2.59 13.85
N ALA A 124 8.55 -1.74 12.99
CA ALA A 124 8.29 -2.10 11.60
C ALA A 124 9.58 -2.40 10.83
N VAL A 125 10.63 -1.59 11.02
CA VAL A 125 11.94 -1.78 10.37
C VAL A 125 12.60 -3.09 10.82
N SER A 126 12.59 -3.40 12.11
CA SER A 126 13.13 -4.66 12.63
C SER A 126 12.39 -5.91 12.10
N GLN A 127 11.14 -5.74 11.65
CA GLN A 127 10.35 -6.78 11.00
C GLN A 127 10.53 -6.80 9.47
N GLY A 128 11.49 -6.05 8.93
CA GLY A 128 11.84 -6.04 7.52
C GLY A 128 11.04 -5.06 6.65
N ALA A 129 10.32 -4.10 7.25
CA ALA A 129 9.62 -3.08 6.48
C ALA A 129 10.62 -2.17 5.73
N LEU A 130 10.50 -2.11 4.40
CA LEU A 130 11.26 -1.22 3.53
C LEU A 130 10.50 0.07 3.19
N ARG A 131 9.18 0.08 3.41
CA ARG A 131 8.30 1.21 3.16
C ARG A 131 7.26 1.31 4.27
N ILE A 132 7.11 2.50 4.83
CA ILE A 132 6.17 2.78 5.92
C ILE A 132 5.40 4.05 5.55
N ARG A 133 4.07 4.02 5.63
CA ARG A 133 3.23 5.23 5.51
C ARG A 133 2.81 5.70 6.89
N LEU A 134 3.03 6.96 7.22
CA LEU A 134 2.44 7.61 8.39
C LEU A 134 1.17 8.33 7.95
N LEU A 135 0.03 7.87 8.44
CA LEU A 135 -1.29 8.46 8.21
C LEU A 135 -1.73 9.23 9.46
N PRO A 136 -1.76 10.57 9.42
CA PRO A 136 -2.21 11.36 10.56
C PRO A 136 -3.73 11.23 10.77
N HIS A 137 -4.14 10.66 11.90
CA HIS A 137 -5.53 10.62 12.38
C HIS A 137 -5.91 11.93 13.07
N PHE A 138 -5.83 13.03 12.32
CA PHE A 138 -6.14 14.38 12.77
C PHE A 138 -7.16 15.05 11.84
N LEU A 139 -8.20 15.64 12.42
CA LEU A 139 -9.27 16.30 11.66
C LEU A 139 -8.91 17.73 11.23
N ASN A 140 -8.00 18.38 11.95
CA ASN A 140 -7.63 19.77 11.73
C ASN A 140 -6.12 19.90 11.62
N SER A 141 -5.67 20.80 10.75
CA SER A 141 -4.28 21.21 10.70
C SER A 141 -3.95 22.07 11.94
N GLY A 142 -3.01 21.59 12.75
CA GLY A 142 -2.39 22.34 13.84
C GLY A 142 -0.89 22.06 13.89
N ASN A 143 -0.19 22.62 14.87
CA ASN A 143 1.28 22.47 15.00
C ASN A 143 1.75 21.01 14.92
N HIS A 144 0.99 20.08 15.47
CA HIS A 144 1.26 18.64 15.40
C HIS A 144 1.36 18.13 13.97
N VAL A 145 0.41 18.52 13.11
CA VAL A 145 0.37 18.10 11.71
C VAL A 145 1.42 18.84 10.88
N THR A 146 1.62 20.13 11.12
CA THR A 146 2.47 20.99 10.26
C THR A 146 3.94 21.01 10.64
N ARG A 147 4.31 20.58 11.85
CA ARG A 147 5.69 20.62 12.35
C ARG A 147 6.11 19.31 12.99
N ASP A 148 5.40 18.86 14.02
CA ASP A 148 5.88 17.76 14.86
C ASP A 148 5.95 16.42 14.10
N LEU A 149 4.95 16.12 13.25
CA LEU A 149 4.98 14.92 12.39
C LEU A 149 6.07 14.97 11.30
N PRO A 150 6.25 16.06 10.54
CA PRO A 150 7.39 16.21 9.64
C PRO A 150 8.75 16.04 10.34
N GLU A 151 8.92 16.60 11.54
CA GLU A 151 10.16 16.45 12.32
C GLU A 151 10.40 14.99 12.72
N ALA A 152 9.38 14.30 13.24
CA ALA A 152 9.47 12.87 13.58
C ALA A 152 9.84 11.99 12.37
N VAL A 153 9.32 12.32 11.18
CA VAL A 153 9.67 11.61 9.93
C VAL A 153 11.11 11.88 9.53
N ALA A 154 11.56 13.14 9.54
CA ALA A 154 12.94 13.48 9.21
C ALA A 154 13.95 12.79 10.14
N GLU A 155 13.66 12.73 11.45
CA GLU A 155 14.48 12.01 12.41
C GLU A 155 14.51 10.49 12.13
N ALA A 156 13.37 9.91 11.80
CA ALA A 156 13.27 8.49 11.49
C ALA A 156 14.01 8.12 10.19
N GLU A 157 13.97 8.96 9.17
CA GLU A 157 14.72 8.78 7.92
C GLU A 157 16.24 8.80 8.16
N LEU A 158 16.72 9.66 9.06
CA LEU A 158 18.13 9.68 9.47
C LEU A 158 18.54 8.40 10.22
N LYS A 159 17.66 7.87 11.07
CA LYS A 159 17.88 6.63 11.84
C LYS A 159 17.79 5.37 10.97
N HIS A 160 17.01 5.41 9.88
CA HIS A 160 16.70 4.27 9.02
C HIS A 160 16.91 4.57 7.52
N PRO A 161 18.16 4.80 7.06
CA PRO A 161 18.44 5.27 5.69
C PRO A 161 18.06 4.28 4.58
N GLY A 162 17.78 3.01 4.92
CA GLY A 162 17.32 1.97 3.98
C GLY A 162 15.80 1.86 3.86
N VAL A 163 15.03 2.70 4.56
CA VAL A 163 13.57 2.60 4.66
C VAL A 163 12.94 3.89 4.15
N SER A 164 11.97 3.77 3.24
CA SER A 164 11.21 4.92 2.76
C SER A 164 10.03 5.18 3.69
N ILE A 165 9.97 6.39 4.25
CA ILE A 165 8.91 6.80 5.17
C ILE A 165 8.09 7.91 4.49
N GLU A 166 6.82 7.64 4.23
CA GLU A 166 5.92 8.58 3.55
C GLU A 166 4.92 9.16 4.55
N LEU A 167 5.01 10.46 4.82
CA LEU A 167 3.96 11.19 5.53
C LEU A 167 2.84 11.53 4.55
N VAL A 168 1.65 10.96 4.75
CA VAL A 168 0.47 11.31 3.94
C VAL A 168 -0.31 12.47 4.55
N GLU A 169 -1.19 13.05 3.76
CA GLU A 169 -2.06 14.12 4.21
C GLU A 169 -2.97 13.64 5.37
N HIS A 170 -3.14 14.50 6.38
CA HIS A 170 -4.13 14.28 7.44
C HIS A 170 -5.56 14.26 6.90
N LEU A 171 -6.51 13.74 7.69
CA LEU A 171 -7.89 13.56 7.25
C LEU A 171 -8.59 14.86 6.80
N GLY A 172 -8.34 15.97 7.51
CA GLY A 172 -8.90 17.27 7.15
C GLY A 172 -10.42 17.22 6.93
N ALA A 173 -10.89 17.95 5.91
CA ALA A 173 -12.27 17.93 5.45
C ALA A 173 -12.48 16.97 4.27
N ASP A 174 -11.96 15.73 4.38
CA ASP A 174 -12.16 14.70 3.37
C ASP A 174 -13.65 14.47 3.06
N ALA A 175 -13.97 14.20 1.79
CA ALA A 175 -15.35 14.03 1.34
C ALA A 175 -16.09 12.90 2.09
N GLY A 176 -15.40 11.84 2.47
CA GLY A 176 -15.96 10.75 3.27
C GLY A 176 -16.32 11.18 4.68
N LEU A 177 -15.51 12.04 5.30
CA LEU A 177 -15.81 12.61 6.62
C LEU A 177 -17.00 13.58 6.54
N VAL A 178 -17.04 14.44 5.52
CA VAL A 178 -18.17 15.35 5.28
C VAL A 178 -19.47 14.55 5.10
N ALA A 179 -19.45 13.47 4.32
CA ALA A 179 -20.60 12.60 4.12
C ALA A 179 -21.04 11.91 5.43
N LEU A 180 -20.09 11.42 6.23
CA LEU A 180 -20.37 10.81 7.54
C LEU A 180 -21.02 11.82 8.50
N LEU A 181 -20.45 13.03 8.63
CA LEU A 181 -20.99 14.07 9.49
C LEU A 181 -22.38 14.53 9.03
N THR A 182 -22.59 14.67 7.72
CA THR A 182 -23.91 15.00 7.15
C THR A 182 -24.94 13.95 7.57
N THR A 183 -24.59 12.66 7.51
CA THR A 183 -25.47 11.57 7.96
C THR A 183 -25.82 11.68 9.44
N ARG A 184 -24.88 12.11 10.29
CA ARG A 184 -25.11 12.29 11.73
C ARG A 184 -25.95 13.53 12.04
N VAL A 185 -25.81 14.61 11.28
CA VAL A 185 -26.62 15.82 11.43
C VAL A 185 -28.08 15.57 11.07
N LEU A 186 -28.33 14.71 10.07
CA LEU A 186 -29.66 14.35 9.61
C LEU A 186 -30.31 13.21 10.41
N ALA A 187 -29.62 12.65 11.40
CA ALA A 187 -30.19 11.61 12.26
C ALA A 187 -31.11 12.24 13.30
N ASP A 188 -32.36 11.78 13.36
CA ASP A 188 -33.38 12.19 14.34
C ASP A 188 -33.08 11.72 15.78
#